data_AF-A0A1L7CW31-F1
#
_entry.id   AF-A0A1L7CW31-F1
#
_cell.length_a   1.000
_cell.length_b   1.000
_cell.length_c   1.000
_cell.angle_alpha   90.00
_cell.angle_beta   90.00
_cell.angle_gamma   90.00
#
_symmetry.space_group_name_H-M   'P 1'
#
loop_
_entity.id
_entity.type
_entity.pdbx_description
1 polymer ?
#
loop_
_entity_poly.entity_id
_entity_poly.type
_entity_poly.pdbx_seq_one_letter_code
_entity_poly.pdbx_strand_id
1 'polypeptide(L)'
;MREIARRADPGELPDPLANPHSPPRARGAHWDRRIQLALIGLLCAGFGAFGVFLGLERWRRATFTLGLTMMYLALLRQYLPDSMIGVFSVRSRTFDLVFGLFLGGSMVFLAASVDALGS
;
A
#
# COMPACT_ATOMS: atom_id res chain seq x y z
N MET A 1 -2.25 36.42 29.71
CA MET A 1 -1.98 36.23 28.26
C MET A 1 -0.60 35.59 27.98
N ARG A 2 -0.10 34.69 28.85
CA ARG A 2 1.20 33.99 28.67
C ARG A 2 1.10 32.44 28.71
N GLU A 3 -0.08 31.88 28.93
CA GLU A 3 -0.28 30.42 29.02
C GLU A 3 -0.56 29.73 27.68
N ILE A 4 -0.82 30.47 26.60
CA ILE A 4 -1.25 29.91 25.31
C ILE A 4 -0.07 29.35 24.48
N ALA A 5 1.16 29.38 25.00
CA ALA A 5 2.37 29.03 24.24
C ALA A 5 3.21 27.92 24.90
N ARG A 6 2.60 27.01 25.65
CA ARG A 6 3.27 25.74 25.98
C ARG A 6 3.31 24.92 24.68
N ARG A 7 4.42 25.00 23.94
CA ARG A 7 4.70 24.08 22.83
C ARG A 7 4.56 22.67 23.40
N ALA A 8 3.54 21.94 22.98
CA ALA A 8 3.41 20.52 23.31
C ALA A 8 4.73 19.86 22.91
N ASP A 9 5.35 19.14 23.86
CA ASP A 9 6.55 18.38 23.58
C ASP A 9 6.18 17.35 22.49
N PRO A 10 6.88 17.29 21.34
CA PRO A 10 6.53 16.35 20.27
C PRO A 10 6.44 14.89 20.73
N GLY A 11 7.08 14.53 21.85
CA GLY A 11 6.99 13.19 22.45
C GLY A 11 5.69 12.89 23.21
N GLU A 12 4.89 13.89 23.58
CA GLU A 12 3.60 13.71 24.26
C GLU A 12 2.42 13.61 23.27
N LEU A 13 2.65 13.92 22.00
CA LEU A 13 1.62 13.87 20.97
C LEU A 13 1.38 12.42 20.52
N PRO A 14 0.12 11.96 20.43
CA PRO A 14 -0.20 10.68 19.80
C PRO A 14 0.46 10.57 18.43
N ASP A 15 1.08 9.43 18.13
CA ASP A 15 1.76 9.22 16.85
C ASP A 15 0.79 9.54 15.69
N PRO A 16 1.08 10.58 14.88
CA PRO A 16 0.18 11.00 13.80
C PRO A 16 0.01 9.93 12.72
N LEU A 17 0.90 8.93 12.67
CA LEU A 17 0.82 7.81 11.74
C LEU A 17 0.02 6.62 12.30
N ALA A 18 -0.29 6.62 13.60
CA ALA A 18 -1.04 5.55 14.23
C ALA A 18 -2.52 5.60 13.82
N ASN A 19 -3.00 4.51 13.22
CA ASN A 19 -4.42 4.37 12.89
C ASN A 19 -5.21 3.94 14.13
N PRO A 20 -6.25 4.68 14.57
CA PRO A 20 -7.13 4.26 15.66
C PRO A 20 -7.85 2.92 15.40
N HIS A 21 -8.03 2.56 14.12
CA HIS A 21 -8.70 1.33 13.71
C HIS A 21 -7.73 0.16 13.45
N SER A 22 -6.42 0.35 13.66
CA SER A 22 -5.46 -0.73 13.52
C SER A 22 -5.34 -1.56 14.78
N PRO A 23 -5.02 -2.86 14.65
CA PRO A 23 -4.66 -3.66 15.80
C PRO A 23 -3.42 -3.08 16.50
N PRO A 24 -3.26 -3.25 17.82
CA PRO A 24 -2.14 -2.70 18.59
C PRO A 24 -0.75 -3.11 18.08
N ARG A 25 -0.68 -4.27 17.40
CA ARG A 25 0.54 -4.78 16.79
C ARG A 25 0.24 -5.35 15.41
N ALA A 26 0.99 -4.90 14.41
CA ALA A 26 0.92 -5.48 13.07
C ALA A 26 1.43 -6.93 13.08
N ARG A 27 0.82 -7.80 12.25
CA ARG A 27 1.13 -9.24 12.24
C ARG A 27 2.60 -9.53 11.92
N GLY A 28 3.19 -8.78 10.97
CA GLY A 28 4.58 -8.88 10.54
C GLY A 28 5.55 -8.02 11.36
N ALA A 29 5.13 -7.44 12.48
CA ALA A 29 5.99 -6.59 13.31
C ALA A 29 7.19 -7.35 13.91
N HIS A 30 7.15 -8.68 13.94
CA HIS A 30 8.24 -9.54 14.42
C HIS A 30 9.27 -9.88 13.32
N TRP A 31 8.99 -9.56 12.06
CA TRP A 31 9.93 -9.82 10.97
C TRP A 31 11.12 -8.88 11.04
N ASP A 32 12.29 -9.39 10.63
CA ASP A 32 13.49 -8.57 10.48
C ASP A 32 13.21 -7.39 9.55
N ARG A 33 13.82 -6.25 9.86
CA ARG A 33 13.68 -5.00 9.13
C ARG A 33 13.99 -5.17 7.64
N ARG A 34 14.97 -6.02 7.32
CA ARG A 34 15.36 -6.34 5.94
C ARG A 34 14.23 -7.01 5.16
N ILE A 35 13.46 -7.88 5.80
CA ILE A 35 12.31 -8.56 5.18
C ILE A 35 11.22 -7.53 4.89
N GLN A 36 10.90 -6.67 5.86
CA GLN A 36 9.91 -5.60 5.66
C GLN A 36 10.32 -4.67 4.49
N LEU A 37 11.61 -4.30 4.44
CA LEU A 37 12.16 -3.48 3.35
C LEU A 37 12.15 -4.23 2.02
N ALA A 38 12.45 -5.53 1.98
CA ALA A 38 12.38 -6.33 0.77
C ALA A 38 10.94 -6.42 0.23
N LEU A 39 9.95 -6.57 1.12
CA LEU A 39 8.53 -6.60 0.74
C LEU A 39 8.08 -5.25 0.16
N ILE A 40 8.50 -4.14 0.77
CA ILE A 40 8.27 -2.78 0.25
C ILE A 40 9.03 -2.59 -1.08
N GLY A 41 10.26 -3.08 -1.17
CA GLY A 41 11.07 -3.02 -2.39
C GLY A 41 10.39 -3.75 -3.55
N LEU A 42 9.81 -4.92 -3.29
CA LEU A 42 9.03 -5.66 -4.28
C LEU A 42 7.77 -4.89 -4.70
N LEU A 43 7.09 -4.22 -3.76
CA LEU A 43 5.96 -3.36 -4.06
C LEU A 43 6.38 -2.20 -4.98
N CYS A 44 7.47 -1.50 -4.65
CA CYS A 44 8.02 -0.42 -5.47
C CYS A 44 8.45 -0.93 -6.86
N ALA A 45 9.04 -2.12 -6.94
CA ALA A 45 9.39 -2.76 -8.21
C ALA A 45 8.15 -3.05 -9.06
N GLY A 46 7.04 -3.48 -8.46
CA GLY A 46 5.75 -3.66 -9.16
C GLY A 46 5.23 -2.36 -9.77
N PHE A 47 5.25 -1.25 -9.03
CA PHE A 47 4.90 0.06 -9.57
C PHE A 47 5.87 0.55 -10.65
N GLY A 48 7.17 0.29 -10.47
CA GLY A 48 8.18 0.59 -11.49
C GLY A 48 7.92 -0.18 -12.79
N ALA A 49 7.63 -1.48 -12.69
CA ALA A 49 7.28 -2.31 -13.84
C ALA A 49 5.99 -1.83 -14.53
N PHE A 50 4.96 -1.44 -13.76
CA PHE A 50 3.77 -0.78 -14.29
C PHE A 50 4.15 0.48 -15.08
N GLY A 51 4.97 1.37 -14.52
CA GLY A 51 5.40 2.61 -15.18
C GLY A 51 6.17 2.34 -16.47
N VAL A 52 7.05 1.33 -16.47
CA VAL A 52 7.77 0.89 -17.68
C VAL A 52 6.80 0.39 -18.74
N PHE A 53 5.86 -0.50 -18.40
CA PHE A 53 4.88 -0.99 -19.38
C PHE A 53 3.96 0.12 -19.91
N LEU A 54 3.60 1.08 -19.06
CA LEU A 54 2.80 2.22 -19.48
C LEU A 54 3.57 3.11 -20.47
N GLY A 55 4.85 3.38 -20.20
CA GLY A 55 5.73 4.16 -21.09
C GLY A 55 6.07 3.45 -22.41
N LEU A 56 6.04 2.11 -22.42
CA LEU A 56 6.19 1.29 -23.64
C LEU A 56 4.87 1.12 -24.40
N GLU A 57 3.82 1.88 -24.07
CA GLU A 57 2.48 1.82 -24.68
C GLU A 57 1.81 0.43 -24.57
N ARG A 58 2.32 -0.41 -23.67
CA ARG A 58 1.80 -1.77 -23.37
C ARG A 58 0.70 -1.68 -22.32
N TRP A 59 -0.35 -0.91 -22.61
CA TRP A 59 -1.44 -0.59 -21.67
C TRP A 59 -2.00 -1.82 -20.96
N ARG A 60 -2.15 -2.95 -21.66
CA ARG A 60 -2.68 -4.18 -21.08
C ARG A 60 -1.74 -4.80 -20.04
N ARG A 61 -0.44 -4.89 -20.34
CA ARG A 61 0.56 -5.39 -19.38
C ARG A 61 0.74 -4.41 -18.22
N ALA A 62 0.61 -3.10 -18.49
CA ALA A 62 0.62 -2.07 -17.46
C ALA A 62 -0.55 -2.26 -16.48
N THR A 63 -1.79 -2.31 -16.98
CA THR A 63 -3.00 -2.49 -16.15
C THR A 63 -2.97 -3.81 -15.38
N PHE A 64 -2.53 -4.90 -16.01
CA PHE A 64 -2.37 -6.20 -15.33
C PHE A 64 -1.36 -6.12 -14.18
N THR A 65 -0.18 -5.55 -14.45
CA THR A 65 0.89 -5.39 -13.44
C THR A 65 0.45 -4.48 -12.30
N LEU A 66 -0.25 -3.38 -12.60
CA LEU A 66 -0.79 -2.48 -11.59
C LEU A 66 -1.85 -3.18 -10.74
N GLY A 67 -2.73 -3.98 -11.36
CA GLY A 67 -3.73 -4.77 -10.65
C GLY A 67 -3.10 -5.76 -9.65
N LEU A 68 -2.10 -6.53 -10.08
CA LEU A 68 -1.34 -7.41 -9.18
C LEU A 68 -0.62 -6.64 -8.07
N THR A 69 -0.05 -5.48 -8.40
CA THR A 69 0.65 -4.63 -7.43
C THR A 69 -0.32 -4.06 -6.38
N MET A 70 -1.53 -3.67 -6.79
CA MET A 70 -2.61 -3.24 -5.89
C MET A 70 -3.08 -4.36 -4.96
N MET A 71 -3.25 -5.58 -5.48
CA MET A 71 -3.59 -6.74 -4.66
C MET A 71 -2.47 -7.06 -3.66
N TYR A 72 -1.21 -6.97 -4.09
CA TYR A 72 -0.06 -7.16 -3.22
C TYR A 72 0.03 -6.09 -2.12
N LEU A 73 -0.21 -4.82 -2.45
CA LEU A 73 -0.32 -3.73 -1.48
C LEU A 73 -1.41 -4.00 -0.43
N ALA A 74 -2.58 -4.45 -0.87
CA ALA A 74 -3.71 -4.78 -0.01
C ALA A 74 -3.34 -5.87 1.00
N LEU A 75 -2.59 -6.90 0.56
CA LEU A 75 -2.06 -7.94 1.43
C LEU A 75 -0.99 -7.40 2.39
N LEU A 76 -0.01 -6.66 1.89
CA LEU A 76 1.07 -6.09 2.71
C LEU A 76 0.55 -5.22 3.84
N ARG A 77 -0.54 -4.47 3.62
CA ARG A 77 -1.19 -3.64 4.63
C ARG A 77 -1.68 -4.43 5.85
N GLN A 78 -1.94 -5.74 5.71
CA GLN A 78 -2.31 -6.60 6.83
C GLN A 78 -1.10 -7.01 7.69
N TYR A 79 0.11 -7.01 7.12
CA TYR A 79 1.32 -7.51 7.79
C TYR A 79 2.23 -6.39 8.27
N LEU A 80 2.37 -5.30 7.51
CA LEU A 80 3.31 -4.25 7.82
C LEU A 80 2.77 -3.28 8.91
N PRO A 81 3.67 -2.68 9.70
CA PRO A 81 3.32 -1.66 10.68
C PRO A 81 2.90 -0.34 10.01
N ASP A 82 1.99 0.40 10.66
CA ASP A 82 1.47 1.67 10.12
C ASP A 82 2.56 2.75 10.03
N SER A 83 3.62 2.66 10.83
CA SER A 83 4.79 3.55 10.70
C SER A 83 5.49 3.46 9.35
N MET A 84 5.24 2.41 8.54
CA MET A 84 5.84 2.22 7.22
C MET A 84 4.91 2.55 6.05
N ILE A 85 3.61 2.23 6.17
CA ILE A 85 2.62 2.30 5.08
C ILE A 85 1.43 3.24 5.46
N GLY A 86 1.57 3.99 6.57
CA GLY A 86 0.51 4.75 7.23
C GLY A 86 -0.03 5.98 6.49
N VAL A 87 0.49 6.33 5.31
CA VAL A 87 -0.05 7.45 4.52
C VAL A 87 -1.54 7.23 4.15
N PHE A 88 -2.03 5.99 4.20
CA PHE A 88 -3.44 5.63 3.97
C PHE A 88 -4.26 5.40 5.27
N SER A 89 -3.79 5.84 6.44
CA SER A 89 -4.25 5.41 7.79
C SER A 89 -5.70 5.79 8.19
N VAL A 90 -6.44 6.60 7.41
CA VAL A 90 -7.76 7.10 7.86
C VAL A 90 -8.84 6.00 7.97
N ARG A 91 -8.71 4.88 7.24
CA ARG A 91 -9.74 3.82 7.16
C ARG A 91 -9.24 2.48 7.69
N SER A 92 -10.17 1.62 8.11
CA SER A 92 -9.87 0.28 8.64
C SER A 92 -9.10 -0.58 7.63
N ARG A 93 -8.15 -1.37 8.13
CA ARG A 93 -7.32 -2.24 7.28
C ARG A 93 -8.12 -3.26 6.47
N THR A 94 -9.21 -3.78 7.05
CA THR A 94 -10.10 -4.74 6.36
C THR A 94 -10.79 -4.12 5.15
N PHE A 95 -11.25 -2.87 5.27
CA PHE A 95 -11.83 -2.18 4.12
C PHE A 95 -10.81 -2.05 2.99
N ASP A 96 -9.59 -1.62 3.31
CA ASP A 96 -8.54 -1.41 2.30
C ASP A 96 -8.12 -2.73 1.65
N LEU A 97 -8.12 -3.84 2.42
CA LEU A 97 -7.90 -5.18 1.88
C LEU A 97 -8.96 -5.55 0.84
N VAL A 98 -10.24 -5.43 1.21
CA VAL A 98 -11.37 -5.78 0.31
C VAL A 98 -11.38 -4.89 -0.91
N PHE A 99 -11.23 -3.57 -0.72
CA PHE A 99 -11.22 -2.60 -1.80
C PHE A 99 -10.04 -2.83 -2.74
N GLY A 100 -8.83 -3.00 -2.22
CA GLY A 100 -7.63 -3.22 -3.02
C GLY A 100 -7.65 -4.55 -3.78
N LEU A 101 -8.16 -5.63 -3.17
CA LEU A 101 -8.35 -6.91 -3.85
C LEU A 101 -9.42 -6.84 -4.93
N PHE A 102 -10.55 -6.18 -4.66
CA PHE A 102 -11.63 -6.03 -5.63
C PHE A 102 -11.22 -5.18 -6.82
N LEU A 103 -10.61 -4.02 -6.57
CA LEU A 103 -10.13 -3.12 -7.62
C LEU A 103 -9.00 -3.76 -8.42
N GLY A 104 -7.96 -4.27 -7.75
CA GLY A 104 -6.85 -4.94 -8.42
C GLY A 104 -7.28 -6.19 -9.19
N GLY A 105 -8.20 -6.98 -8.63
CA GLY A 105 -8.81 -8.13 -9.29
C GLY A 105 -9.61 -7.73 -10.52
N SER A 106 -10.39 -6.64 -10.45
CA SER A 106 -11.12 -6.10 -11.61
C SER A 106 -10.17 -5.65 -12.71
N MET A 107 -9.06 -4.98 -12.35
CA MET A 107 -8.03 -4.56 -13.31
C MET A 107 -7.37 -5.75 -13.99
N VAL A 108 -6.99 -6.78 -13.22
CA VAL A 108 -6.42 -8.03 -13.73
C VAL A 108 -7.40 -8.73 -14.66
N PHE A 109 -8.66 -8.86 -14.24
CA PHE A 109 -9.73 -9.49 -15.01
C PHE A 109 -9.95 -8.79 -16.36
N LEU A 110 -10.10 -7.46 -16.34
CA LEU A 110 -10.30 -6.67 -17.56
C LEU A 110 -9.09 -6.75 -18.50
N ALA A 111 -7.87 -6.61 -17.94
CA ALA A 111 -6.64 -6.72 -18.74
C ALA A 111 -6.47 -8.11 -19.35
N ALA A 112 -6.85 -9.17 -18.63
CA ALA A 112 -6.77 -10.55 -19.13
C ALA A 112 -7.88 -10.88 -20.14
N SER A 113 -9.04 -10.25 -20.03
CA SER A 113 -10.19 -10.49 -20.92
C SER A 113 -10.04 -9.82 -22.29
N VAL A 114 -9.20 -8.80 -22.42
CA VAL A 114 -8.95 -8.13 -23.71
C VAL A 114 -7.88 -8.88 -24.49
N ASP A 115 -8.23 -9.24 -25.73
CA ASP A 115 -7.40 -10.06 -26.60
C ASP A 115 -6.05 -9.42 -26.95
N ALA A 116 -5.06 -10.28 -27.22
CA ALA A 116 -3.67 -9.91 -27.47
C ALA A 116 -3.42 -9.50 -28.91
N LEU A 117 -4.25 -8.64 -29.49
CA LEU A 117 -4.00 -8.15 -30.84
C LEU A 117 -2.79 -7.19 -30.80
N GLY A 118 -1.60 -7.75 -31.03
CA GLY A 118 -0.36 -7.00 -31.25
C GLY A 118 0.43 -6.54 -30.02
N SER A 119 0.14 -7.03 -28.81
CA SER A 119 0.99 -6.78 -27.62
C SER A 119 2.00 -7.90 -27.39
#